data_AF-A0A1V2L6B2-F1
#
_entry.id   AF-A0A1V2L6B2-F1
#
_cell.length_a   1.000
_cell.length_b   1.000
_cell.length_c   1.000
_cell.angle_alpha   90.00
_cell.angle_beta   90.00
_cell.angle_gamma   90.00
#
_symmetry.space_group_name_H-M   'P 1'
#
loop_
_entity.id
_entity.type
_entity.pdbx_description
1 polymer ?
#
loop_
_entity_poly.entity_id
_entity_poly.type
_entity_poly.pdbx_seq_one_letter_code
_entity_poly.pdbx_strand_id
1 'polypeptide(L)'
;MDSVLRSFYRASGWNEDNSYENIVATSEALIDFPIQTDFKLNVASKSSDYTATQLTLNNTATINGSVAYLYTSAPLKDVLGTKELSLQDAIAGKPLNITLAANPLLGHISSTYSVKTSINTTFSSRYDFNIYSYDSNLSFGCELWRSNGPPKGIIKRIDPSLAPHAKHGTDDQTVIEAFESLVRDTGYTSVIKLSTSLNDQQVKLMWEGKFKEFLVSAGAELQLKSPTPEVKRCGIQLQYSS
;
A
#
# COMPACT_ATOMS: atom_id res chain seq x y z
N MET A 1 9.73 0.97 -11.04
CA MET A 1 11.06 1.47 -10.61
C MET A 1 11.14 1.51 -9.10
N ASP A 2 10.12 2.03 -8.43
CA ASP A 2 10.09 2.20 -6.97
C ASP A 2 10.27 0.89 -6.21
N SER A 3 9.66 -0.21 -6.64
CA SER A 3 9.86 -1.53 -6.02
C SER A 3 11.33 -1.99 -6.02
N VAL A 4 12.05 -1.75 -7.12
CA VAL A 4 13.48 -2.09 -7.25
C VAL A 4 14.31 -1.22 -6.29
N LEU A 5 13.98 0.07 -6.19
CA LEU A 5 14.63 1.01 -5.29
C LEU A 5 14.44 0.61 -3.82
N ARG A 6 13.21 0.24 -3.44
CA ARG A 6 12.91 -0.27 -2.09
C ARG A 6 13.71 -1.51 -1.75
N SER A 7 13.77 -2.50 -2.66
CA SER A 7 14.58 -3.70 -2.44
C SER A 7 16.08 -3.37 -2.32
N PHE A 8 16.56 -2.37 -3.06
CA PHE A 8 17.94 -1.90 -2.95
C PHE A 8 18.22 -1.23 -1.61
N TYR A 9 17.34 -0.34 -1.13
CA TYR A 9 17.47 0.27 0.20
C TYR A 9 17.48 -0.77 1.31
N ARG A 10 16.62 -1.79 1.22
CA ARG A 10 16.62 -2.92 2.16
C ARG A 10 17.94 -3.69 2.12
N ALA A 11 18.48 -3.96 0.94
CA ALA A 11 19.75 -4.68 0.78
C ALA A 11 20.96 -3.86 1.28
N SER A 12 20.93 -2.54 1.14
CA SER A 12 22.00 -1.65 1.62
C SER A 12 21.85 -1.23 3.08
N GLY A 13 20.75 -1.59 3.75
CA GLY A 13 20.42 -1.12 5.11
C GLY A 13 20.02 0.35 5.18
N TRP A 14 19.62 0.95 4.06
CA TRP A 14 19.12 2.33 4.04
C TRP A 14 17.68 2.37 4.57
N ASN A 15 17.43 3.26 5.52
CA ASN A 15 16.10 3.41 6.11
C ASN A 15 15.23 4.37 5.27
N GLU A 16 14.34 3.79 4.45
CA GLU A 16 13.37 4.53 3.62
C GLU A 16 12.38 5.35 4.47
N ASP A 17 12.08 4.92 5.71
CA ASP A 17 11.12 5.61 6.59
C ASP A 17 11.59 6.99 7.03
N ASN A 18 12.89 7.27 6.91
CA ASN A 18 13.48 8.57 7.21
C ASN A 18 13.54 9.49 5.98
N SER A 19 13.04 9.05 4.82
CA SER A 19 12.94 9.88 3.63
C SER A 19 11.73 10.81 3.69
N TYR A 20 11.90 12.05 3.23
CA TYR A 20 10.81 13.02 3.13
C TYR A 20 9.71 12.54 2.18
N GLU A 21 10.07 11.81 1.12
CA GLU A 21 9.11 11.23 0.16
C GLU A 21 8.11 10.28 0.84
N ASN A 22 8.57 9.53 1.85
CA ASN A 22 7.77 8.49 2.49
C ASN A 22 6.96 9.01 3.70
N ILE A 23 7.01 10.31 4.01
CA ILE A 23 6.38 10.88 5.21
C ILE A 23 4.84 10.80 5.17
N VAL A 24 4.27 10.93 3.97
CA VAL A 24 2.82 10.86 3.70
C VAL A 24 2.40 9.58 2.99
N ALA A 25 3.32 8.64 2.76
CA ALA A 25 3.06 7.44 1.96
C ALA A 25 1.92 6.57 2.51
N THR A 26 1.71 6.54 3.83
CA THR A 26 0.58 5.81 4.43
C THR A 26 -0.77 6.43 4.06
N SER A 27 -0.84 7.76 4.00
CA SER A 27 -2.04 8.49 3.59
C SER A 27 -2.36 8.22 2.12
N GLU A 28 -1.36 8.37 1.27
CA GLU A 28 -1.48 8.22 -0.18
C GLU A 28 -1.85 6.79 -0.56
N ALA A 29 -1.24 5.78 0.09
CA ALA A 29 -1.57 4.38 -0.16
C ALA A 29 -3.03 4.04 0.20
N LEU A 30 -3.57 4.62 1.28
CA LEU A 30 -4.91 4.33 1.79
C LEU A 30 -6.01 5.14 1.09
N ILE A 31 -5.71 6.36 0.64
CA ILE A 31 -6.70 7.32 0.12
C ILE A 31 -6.59 7.48 -1.40
N ASP A 32 -5.37 7.57 -1.94
CA ASP A 32 -5.08 7.95 -3.32
C ASP A 32 -4.59 6.77 -4.17
N PHE A 33 -5.16 5.58 -3.96
CA PHE A 33 -4.86 4.44 -4.81
C PHE A 33 -5.46 4.60 -6.23
N PRO A 34 -4.73 4.18 -7.27
CA PRO A 34 -5.20 4.27 -8.64
C PRO A 34 -6.25 3.18 -8.94
N ILE A 35 -7.43 3.58 -9.41
CA ILE A 35 -8.43 2.66 -9.96
C ILE A 35 -8.11 2.38 -11.42
N GLN A 36 -8.12 1.10 -11.80
CA GLN A 36 -7.98 0.69 -13.19
C GLN A 36 -9.26 1.05 -13.96
N THR A 37 -9.10 1.58 -15.17
CA THR A 37 -10.21 1.99 -16.06
C THR A 37 -10.70 0.89 -16.99
N ASP A 38 -9.85 -0.11 -17.24
CA ASP A 38 -10.04 -1.09 -18.30
C ASP A 38 -9.47 -2.44 -17.87
N PHE A 39 -9.69 -3.44 -18.72
CA PHE A 39 -8.96 -4.70 -18.64
C PHE A 39 -7.49 -4.51 -19.02
N LYS A 40 -6.58 -4.89 -18.13
CA LYS A 40 -5.13 -4.86 -18.34
C LYS A 40 -4.50 -6.22 -17.98
N LEU A 41 -3.72 -6.78 -18.89
CA LEU A 41 -2.96 -8.00 -18.65
C LEU A 41 -1.46 -7.68 -18.72
N ASN A 42 -0.75 -7.89 -17.63
CA ASN A 42 0.69 -7.74 -17.53
C ASN A 42 1.35 -9.11 -17.40
N VAL A 43 2.23 -9.45 -18.33
CA VAL A 43 3.05 -10.66 -18.29
C VAL A 43 4.51 -10.22 -18.26
N ALA A 44 5.21 -10.58 -17.20
CA ALA A 44 6.64 -10.32 -17.07
C ALA A 44 7.42 -11.63 -16.95
N SER A 45 8.62 -11.64 -17.51
CA SER A 45 9.52 -12.78 -17.45
C SER A 45 10.97 -12.33 -17.36
N LYS A 46 11.78 -13.10 -16.64
CA LYS A 46 13.24 -12.94 -16.65
C LYS A 46 13.82 -13.60 -17.90
N SER A 47 14.39 -12.82 -18.82
CA SER A 47 14.97 -13.32 -20.09
C SER A 47 16.45 -13.68 -19.97
N SER A 48 17.18 -12.95 -19.11
CA SER A 48 18.58 -13.19 -18.77
C SER A 48 18.81 -12.83 -17.29
N ASP A 49 19.97 -13.13 -16.73
CA ASP A 49 20.23 -12.88 -15.31
C ASP A 49 20.12 -11.41 -14.90
N TYR A 50 20.40 -10.50 -15.83
CA TYR A 50 20.32 -9.05 -15.66
C TYR A 50 19.24 -8.40 -16.52
N THR A 51 18.41 -9.17 -17.23
CA THR A 51 17.43 -8.63 -18.17
C THR A 51 16.04 -9.23 -17.93
N ALA A 52 15.05 -8.35 -17.77
CA ALA A 52 13.65 -8.71 -17.64
C ALA A 52 12.85 -8.11 -18.80
N THR A 53 11.82 -8.84 -19.24
CA THR A 53 10.90 -8.42 -20.30
C THR A 53 9.50 -8.38 -19.75
N GLN A 54 8.75 -7.33 -20.08
CA GLN A 54 7.34 -7.19 -19.71
C GLN A 54 6.52 -6.91 -20.97
N LEU A 55 5.34 -7.53 -21.02
CA LEU A 55 4.31 -7.33 -22.02
C LEU A 55 3.03 -6.87 -21.31
N THR A 56 2.51 -5.72 -21.70
CA THR A 56 1.25 -5.16 -21.20
C THR A 56 0.26 -5.12 -22.35
N LEU A 57 -0.85 -5.84 -22.18
CA LEU A 57 -1.94 -5.93 -23.12
C LEU A 57 -3.17 -5.24 -22.52
N ASN A 58 -3.68 -4.23 -23.22
CA ASN A 58 -4.85 -3.46 -22.82
C ASN A 58 -6.05 -3.77 -23.73
N ASN A 59 -7.26 -3.51 -23.23
CA ASN A 59 -8.50 -3.66 -24.02
C ASN A 59 -8.55 -2.76 -25.28
N THR A 60 -7.75 -1.69 -25.33
CA THR A 60 -7.61 -0.80 -26.50
C THR A 60 -6.81 -1.42 -27.66
N ALA A 61 -6.59 -2.73 -27.64
CA ALA A 61 -5.84 -3.50 -28.66
C ALA A 61 -4.40 -3.02 -28.91
N THR A 62 -3.84 -2.24 -27.99
CA THR A 62 -2.43 -1.85 -28.02
C THR A 62 -1.62 -2.79 -27.15
N ILE A 63 -0.55 -3.34 -27.72
CA ILE A 63 0.41 -4.18 -27.03
C ILE A 63 1.63 -3.32 -26.75
N ASN A 64 1.89 -3.06 -25.47
CA ASN A 64 3.07 -2.35 -25.03
C ASN A 64 4.08 -3.37 -24.48
N GLY A 65 5.34 -3.26 -24.91
CA GLY A 65 6.43 -4.07 -24.38
C GLY A 65 7.48 -3.19 -23.73
N SER A 66 8.10 -3.66 -22.66
CA SER A 66 9.28 -3.03 -22.07
C SER A 66 10.36 -4.06 -21.80
N VAL A 67 11.61 -3.64 -21.93
CA VAL A 67 12.80 -4.42 -21.59
C VAL A 67 13.55 -3.65 -20.51
N ALA A 68 13.81 -4.30 -19.40
CA ALA A 68 14.52 -3.72 -18.26
C ALA A 68 15.89 -4.40 -18.12
N TYR A 69 16.93 -3.60 -17.91
CA TYR A 69 18.26 -4.06 -17.55
C TYR A 69 18.54 -3.66 -16.10
N LEU A 70 18.90 -4.63 -15.26
CA LEU A 70 19.19 -4.42 -13.84
C LEU A 70 20.48 -5.15 -13.46
N TYR A 71 21.49 -4.37 -13.09
CA TYR A 71 22.73 -4.86 -12.50
C TYR A 71 22.93 -4.17 -11.15
N THR A 72 23.29 -4.95 -10.13
CA THR A 72 23.44 -4.49 -8.75
C THR A 72 24.64 -5.19 -8.12
N SER A 73 25.41 -4.47 -7.31
CA SER A 73 26.51 -5.03 -6.53
C SER A 73 26.04 -5.87 -5.34
N ALA A 74 24.85 -5.56 -4.81
CA ALA A 74 24.23 -6.31 -3.71
C ALA A 74 23.16 -7.27 -4.25
N PRO A 75 23.09 -8.52 -3.76
CA PRO A 75 22.07 -9.47 -4.17
C PRO A 75 20.69 -9.01 -3.69
N LEU A 76 19.81 -8.65 -4.63
CA LEU A 76 18.44 -8.25 -4.34
C LEU A 76 17.55 -9.49 -4.25
N LYS A 77 16.80 -9.61 -3.14
CA LYS A 77 15.73 -10.59 -2.97
C LYS A 77 14.39 -9.93 -3.32
N ASP A 78 13.42 -10.72 -3.79
CA ASP A 78 12.01 -10.32 -3.98
C ASP A 78 11.73 -9.28 -5.10
N VAL A 79 12.61 -9.12 -6.11
CA VAL A 79 12.46 -8.06 -7.14
C VAL A 79 11.69 -8.49 -8.38
N LEU A 80 11.79 -9.75 -8.79
CA LEU A 80 11.37 -10.18 -10.13
C LEU A 80 10.16 -11.12 -10.12
N GLY A 81 9.93 -11.88 -9.03
CA GLY A 81 8.85 -12.86 -8.94
C GLY A 81 7.63 -12.34 -8.19
N THR A 82 6.43 -12.46 -8.78
CA THR A 82 5.16 -12.21 -8.07
C THR A 82 4.97 -13.18 -6.90
N LYS A 83 5.62 -14.36 -6.97
CA LYS A 83 5.66 -15.35 -5.89
C LYS A 83 6.33 -14.83 -4.61
N GLU A 84 7.39 -14.06 -4.76
CA GLU A 84 8.20 -13.54 -3.64
C GLU A 84 7.68 -12.20 -3.12
N LEU A 85 6.90 -11.46 -3.93
CA LEU A 85 6.30 -10.19 -3.51
C LEU A 85 5.24 -10.42 -2.41
N SER A 86 5.52 -9.98 -1.19
CA SER A 86 4.54 -9.95 -0.11
C SER A 86 3.64 -8.72 -0.28
N LEU A 87 2.31 -8.88 -0.27
CA LEU A 87 1.37 -7.76 -0.44
C LEU A 87 1.57 -6.66 0.63
N GLN A 88 2.05 -7.05 1.81
CA GLN A 88 2.38 -6.15 2.92
C GLN A 88 3.58 -5.24 2.63
N ASP A 89 4.55 -5.68 1.83
CA ASP A 89 5.74 -4.88 1.51
C ASP A 89 5.44 -3.75 0.53
N ALA A 90 4.35 -3.89 -0.21
CA ALA A 90 3.83 -2.80 -1.03
C ALA A 90 3.16 -1.69 -0.17
N ILE A 91 2.76 -1.99 1.07
CA ILE A 91 1.92 -1.12 1.90
C ILE A 91 2.41 -1.13 3.36
N ALA A 92 3.49 -0.41 3.62
CA ALA A 92 4.07 -0.24 4.94
C ALA A 92 3.28 0.78 5.76
N GLY A 93 2.19 0.35 6.41
CA GLY A 93 1.46 1.15 7.38
C GLY A 93 2.07 1.05 8.79
N LYS A 94 2.64 2.14 9.30
CA LYS A 94 2.99 2.27 10.74
C LYS A 94 1.72 2.08 11.60
N PRO A 95 1.83 1.54 12.83
CA PRO A 95 0.66 1.28 13.67
C PRO A 95 -0.14 2.56 14.01
N LEU A 96 0.53 3.70 14.11
CA LEU A 96 -0.06 5.02 14.26
C LEU A 96 0.85 6.08 13.63
N ASN A 97 0.32 6.91 12.73
CA ASN A 97 1.02 8.03 12.12
C ASN A 97 0.13 9.28 12.11
N ILE A 98 0.67 10.40 12.57
CA ILE A 98 0.04 11.72 12.50
C ILE A 98 1.01 12.63 11.75
N THR A 99 0.55 13.21 10.64
CA THR A 99 1.39 14.06 9.80
C THR A 99 0.67 15.36 9.51
N LEU A 100 1.36 16.48 9.75
CA LEU A 100 0.91 17.81 9.38
C LEU A 100 1.87 18.36 8.32
N ALA A 101 1.40 18.51 7.09
CA ALA A 101 2.14 19.10 5.99
C ALA A 101 1.60 20.50 5.70
N ALA A 102 2.49 21.46 5.47
CA ALA A 102 2.11 22.83 5.15
C ALA A 102 2.95 23.38 3.99
N ASN A 103 2.29 24.03 3.04
CA ASN A 103 2.91 24.79 1.97
C ASN A 103 2.54 26.27 2.15
N PRO A 104 3.42 27.08 2.77
CA PRO A 104 3.12 28.47 3.10
C PRO A 104 2.98 29.38 1.87
N LEU A 105 3.56 29.02 0.72
CA LEU A 105 3.46 29.83 -0.51
C LEU A 105 2.06 29.75 -1.13
N LEU A 106 1.42 28.57 -1.05
CA LEU A 106 0.08 28.34 -1.59
C LEU A 106 -1.01 28.35 -0.50
N GLY A 107 -0.63 28.48 0.77
CA GLY A 107 -1.55 28.43 1.90
C GLY A 107 -2.18 27.05 2.13
N HIS A 108 -1.62 25.97 1.56
CA HIS A 108 -2.18 24.62 1.68
C HIS A 108 -1.68 23.95 2.96
N ILE A 109 -2.59 23.43 3.78
CA ILE A 109 -2.32 22.68 5.00
C ILE A 109 -3.04 21.35 4.89
N SER A 110 -2.31 20.25 5.07
CA SER A 110 -2.84 18.89 5.08
C SER A 110 -2.55 18.22 6.41
N SER A 111 -3.59 17.73 7.08
CA SER A 111 -3.50 16.95 8.32
C SER A 111 -3.93 15.52 8.04
N THR A 112 -3.03 14.57 8.25
CA THR A 112 -3.28 13.14 8.08
C THR A 112 -3.21 12.44 9.43
N TYR A 113 -4.19 11.55 9.66
CA TYR A 113 -4.22 10.61 10.77
C TYR A 113 -4.42 9.20 10.23
N SER A 114 -3.39 8.35 10.34
CA SER A 114 -3.45 6.94 9.94
C SER A 114 -3.26 6.03 11.15
N VAL A 115 -4.13 5.05 11.31
CA VAL A 115 -4.12 4.11 12.44
C VAL A 115 -4.35 2.69 11.95
N LYS A 116 -3.58 1.75 12.49
CA LYS A 116 -3.81 0.32 12.28
C LYS A 116 -4.65 -0.23 13.43
N THR A 117 -5.95 -0.35 13.21
CA THR A 117 -6.93 -0.74 14.25
C THR A 117 -6.83 -2.23 14.61
N SER A 118 -6.45 -3.08 13.66
CA SER A 118 -6.28 -4.52 13.88
C SER A 118 -5.15 -5.07 13.03
N ILE A 119 -4.78 -6.33 13.24
CA ILE A 119 -3.86 -7.05 12.34
C ILE A 119 -4.34 -7.00 10.88
N ASN A 120 -5.66 -6.94 10.67
CA ASN A 120 -6.27 -7.02 9.36
C ASN A 120 -6.91 -5.70 8.91
N THR A 121 -6.88 -4.64 9.71
CA THR A 121 -7.57 -3.38 9.37
C THR A 121 -6.67 -2.17 9.59
N THR A 122 -6.63 -1.31 8.57
CA THR A 122 -5.95 -0.01 8.62
C THR A 122 -6.94 1.07 8.19
N PHE A 123 -6.91 2.21 8.86
CA PHE A 123 -7.77 3.35 8.59
C PHE A 123 -6.93 4.63 8.47
N SER A 124 -7.32 5.53 7.57
CA SER A 124 -6.70 6.84 7.40
C SER A 124 -7.76 7.91 7.18
N SER A 125 -7.50 9.09 7.75
CA SER A 125 -8.28 10.30 7.57
C SER A 125 -7.32 11.41 7.15
N ARG A 126 -7.59 12.07 6.03
CA ARG A 126 -6.84 13.23 5.53
C ARG A 126 -7.77 14.43 5.42
N TYR A 127 -7.37 15.52 6.06
CA TYR A 127 -8.03 16.80 5.98
C TYR A 127 -7.11 17.80 5.29
N ASP A 128 -7.47 18.20 4.08
CA ASP A 128 -6.78 19.21 3.28
C ASP A 128 -7.53 20.55 3.39
N PHE A 129 -6.81 21.63 3.64
CA PHE A 129 -7.35 22.97 3.81
C PHE A 129 -6.48 24.00 3.09
N ASN A 130 -7.12 24.93 2.39
CA ASN A 130 -6.43 26.06 1.77
C ASN A 130 -6.81 27.36 2.48
N ILE A 131 -5.83 28.03 3.09
CA ILE A 131 -6.01 29.28 3.84
C ILE A 131 -6.54 30.42 2.96
N TYR A 132 -6.14 30.48 1.68
CA TYR A 132 -6.50 31.59 0.81
C TYR A 132 -7.88 31.45 0.17
N SER A 133 -8.28 30.22 -0.17
CA SER A 133 -9.60 29.95 -0.76
C SER A 133 -10.64 29.50 0.25
N TYR A 134 -10.24 29.20 1.49
CA TYR A 134 -11.07 28.53 2.51
C TYR A 134 -11.70 27.22 2.02
N ASP A 135 -11.09 26.60 1.01
CA ASP A 135 -11.52 25.30 0.50
C ASP A 135 -11.01 24.19 1.44
N SER A 136 -11.88 23.25 1.75
CA SER A 136 -11.60 22.15 2.66
C SER A 136 -12.06 20.83 2.06
N ASN A 137 -11.19 19.83 2.05
CA ASN A 137 -11.53 18.48 1.65
C ASN A 137 -11.20 17.50 2.77
N LEU A 138 -12.19 16.67 3.12
CA LEU A 138 -12.01 15.56 4.05
C LEU A 138 -12.10 14.26 3.26
N SER A 139 -11.05 13.46 3.34
CA SER A 139 -10.96 12.16 2.68
C SER A 139 -10.68 11.07 3.71
N PHE A 140 -11.31 9.91 3.52
CA PHE A 140 -11.13 8.74 4.35
C PHE A 140 -10.68 7.57 3.50
N GLY A 141 -9.77 6.77 4.03
CA GLY A 141 -9.27 5.55 3.42
C GLY A 141 -9.31 4.41 4.42
N CYS A 142 -9.67 3.20 3.99
CA CYS A 142 -9.52 2.02 4.81
C CYS A 142 -9.07 0.81 4.00
N GLU A 143 -8.34 -0.05 4.67
CA GLU A 143 -7.82 -1.31 4.16
C GLU A 143 -8.29 -2.45 5.04
N LEU A 144 -8.82 -3.48 4.40
CA LEU A 144 -9.22 -4.72 5.03
C LEU A 144 -8.44 -5.87 4.41
N TRP A 145 -7.58 -6.47 5.21
CA TRP A 145 -6.71 -7.57 4.84
C TRP A 145 -7.34 -8.91 5.21
N ARG A 146 -7.16 -9.90 4.34
CA ARG A 146 -7.57 -11.29 4.58
C ARG A 146 -6.35 -12.20 4.47
N SER A 147 -6.17 -13.03 5.49
CA SER A 147 -5.12 -14.06 5.56
C SER A 147 -5.76 -15.45 5.50
N ASN A 148 -5.09 -16.39 4.83
CA ASN A 148 -5.48 -17.80 4.82
C ASN A 148 -4.71 -18.55 5.92
N GLY A 149 -5.11 -18.32 7.16
CA GLY A 149 -4.62 -19.08 8.32
C GLY A 149 -4.47 -18.22 9.58
N PRO A 150 -4.41 -18.87 10.75
CA PRO A 150 -4.05 -18.18 11.99
C PRO A 150 -2.62 -17.63 11.88
N PRO A 151 -2.33 -16.48 12.50
CA PRO A 151 -0.98 -15.94 12.57
C PRO A 151 -0.02 -16.98 13.18
N LYS A 152 1.12 -17.21 12.53
CA LYS A 152 2.10 -18.24 12.95
C LYS A 152 3.18 -17.71 13.92
N GLY A 153 3.08 -16.44 14.33
CA GLY A 153 4.05 -15.81 15.22
C GLY A 153 3.95 -16.33 16.66
N ILE A 154 5.10 -16.64 17.26
CA ILE A 154 5.22 -16.95 18.68
C ILE A 154 5.25 -15.63 19.44
N ILE A 155 4.14 -15.26 20.08
CA ILE A 155 4.07 -14.09 20.95
C ILE A 155 4.89 -14.38 22.22
N LYS A 156 5.96 -13.61 22.47
CA LYS A 156 6.67 -13.65 23.77
C LYS A 156 5.78 -13.05 24.86
N ARG A 157 6.13 -13.23 26.14
CA ARG A 157 5.31 -12.71 27.25
C ARG A 157 5.05 -11.20 27.09
N ILE A 158 3.77 -10.82 27.13
CA ILE A 158 3.30 -9.43 27.13
C ILE A 158 2.66 -9.19 28.50
N ASP A 159 3.05 -8.11 29.16
CA ASP A 159 2.34 -7.62 30.35
C ASP A 159 1.42 -6.46 29.95
N PRO A 160 0.08 -6.67 29.95
CA PRO A 160 -0.88 -5.66 29.52
C PRO A 160 -1.05 -4.51 30.52
N SER A 161 -0.41 -4.58 31.69
CA SER A 161 -0.46 -3.50 32.71
C SER A 161 0.56 -2.38 32.47
N LEU A 162 1.52 -2.61 31.58
CA LEU A 162 2.59 -1.68 31.26
C LEU A 162 2.22 -0.75 30.10
N ALA A 163 2.83 0.44 30.09
CA ALA A 163 2.69 1.35 28.97
C ALA A 163 3.16 0.70 27.65
N PRO A 164 2.60 1.06 26.48
CA PRO A 164 2.87 0.38 25.20
C PRO A 164 4.34 0.28 24.78
N HIS A 165 5.22 1.11 25.36
CA HIS A 165 6.66 1.18 25.09
C HIS A 165 7.54 0.64 26.23
N ALA A 166 6.94 0.25 27.37
CA ALA A 166 7.69 -0.19 28.54
C ALA A 166 7.99 -1.69 28.49
N LYS A 167 9.22 -2.06 28.87
CA LYS A 167 9.69 -3.45 28.99
C LYS A 167 9.97 -3.76 30.45
N HIS A 168 9.65 -4.98 30.91
CA HIS A 168 9.95 -5.43 32.26
C HIS A 168 11.34 -6.12 32.34
N GLY A 169 11.85 -6.66 31.22
CA GLY A 169 13.22 -7.19 31.10
C GLY A 169 13.75 -7.13 29.66
N THR A 170 15.02 -7.53 29.46
CA THR A 170 15.68 -7.56 28.14
C THR A 170 15.11 -8.59 27.17
N ASP A 171 14.32 -9.57 27.65
CA ASP A 171 13.71 -10.62 26.82
C ASP A 171 12.21 -10.37 26.53
N ASP A 172 11.60 -9.34 27.14
CA ASP A 172 10.18 -9.01 26.94
C ASP A 172 9.97 -8.18 25.66
N GLN A 173 8.85 -8.42 24.99
CA GLN A 173 8.40 -7.65 23.84
C GLN A 173 7.42 -6.56 24.30
N THR A 174 7.56 -5.37 23.74
CA THR A 174 6.50 -4.35 23.85
C THR A 174 5.26 -4.78 23.09
N VAL A 175 4.10 -4.22 23.45
CA VAL A 175 2.84 -4.45 22.73
C VAL A 175 2.97 -4.11 21.25
N ILE A 176 3.76 -3.08 20.92
CA ILE A 176 4.01 -2.64 19.55
C ILE A 176 4.89 -3.64 18.80
N GLU A 177 6.00 -4.11 19.38
CA GLU A 177 6.86 -5.12 18.76
C GLU A 177 6.12 -6.46 18.54
N ALA A 178 5.29 -6.86 19.51
CA ALA A 178 4.46 -8.06 19.39
C ALA A 178 3.39 -7.91 18.30
N PHE A 179 2.78 -6.73 18.17
CA PHE A 179 1.83 -6.43 17.10
C PHE A 179 2.51 -6.39 15.72
N GLU A 180 3.68 -5.78 15.61
CA GLU A 180 4.46 -5.71 14.37
C GLU A 180 4.93 -7.10 13.90
N SER A 181 5.39 -7.95 14.82
CA SER A 181 5.75 -9.34 14.49
C SER A 181 4.53 -10.14 14.05
N LEU A 182 3.38 -9.97 14.72
CA LEU A 182 2.14 -10.63 14.35
C LEU A 182 1.67 -10.24 12.94
N VAL A 183 1.74 -8.95 12.60
CA VAL A 183 1.45 -8.42 11.25
C VAL A 183 2.43 -8.94 10.21
N ARG A 184 3.72 -9.08 10.56
CA ARG A 184 4.75 -9.56 9.63
C ARG A 184 4.58 -11.03 9.28
N ASP A 185 4.15 -11.83 10.25
CA ASP A 185 4.02 -13.28 10.13
C ASP A 185 2.69 -13.74 9.51
N THR A 186 1.74 -12.81 9.30
CA THR A 186 0.47 -13.11 8.64
C THR A 186 0.62 -13.19 7.11
N GLY A 187 0.33 -14.36 6.54
CA GLY A 187 0.31 -14.57 5.08
C GLY A 187 -0.95 -14.01 4.43
N TYR A 188 -1.00 -12.70 4.20
CA TYR A 188 -2.14 -12.06 3.54
C TYR A 188 -2.29 -12.51 2.08
N THR A 189 -3.52 -12.88 1.73
CA THR A 189 -3.87 -13.37 0.39
C THR A 189 -4.67 -12.35 -0.41
N SER A 190 -5.41 -11.47 0.25
CA SER A 190 -6.17 -10.42 -0.42
C SER A 190 -6.34 -9.19 0.46
N VAL A 191 -6.50 -8.04 -0.19
CA VAL A 191 -6.79 -6.75 0.44
C VAL A 191 -7.97 -6.10 -0.27
N ILE A 192 -8.86 -5.51 0.51
CA ILE A 192 -9.91 -4.62 0.02
C ILE A 192 -9.53 -3.21 0.49
N LYS A 193 -9.46 -2.26 -0.44
CA LYS A 193 -9.25 -0.84 -0.18
C LYS A 193 -10.53 -0.09 -0.50
N LEU A 194 -10.90 0.80 0.40
CA LEU A 194 -12.02 1.73 0.22
C LEU A 194 -11.50 3.13 0.47
N SER A 195 -11.82 4.07 -0.40
CA SER A 195 -11.52 5.48 -0.21
C SER A 195 -12.75 6.31 -0.54
N THR A 196 -12.98 7.37 0.22
CA THR A 196 -14.06 8.32 0.00
C THR A 196 -13.56 9.74 0.20
N SER A 197 -14.00 10.66 -0.65
CA SER A 197 -13.71 12.09 -0.52
C SER A 197 -15.02 12.85 -0.46
N LEU A 198 -15.15 13.74 0.54
CA LEU A 198 -16.37 14.50 0.78
C LEU A 198 -16.57 15.62 -0.23
N ASN A 199 -15.49 16.30 -0.63
CA ASN A 199 -15.58 17.41 -1.58
C ASN A 199 -15.98 16.91 -2.98
N ASP A 200 -15.28 15.86 -3.43
CA ASP A 200 -15.56 15.26 -4.73
C ASP A 200 -16.80 14.36 -4.71
N GLN A 201 -17.34 14.01 -3.53
CA GLN A 201 -18.44 13.03 -3.37
C GLN A 201 -18.19 11.75 -4.18
N GLN A 202 -16.99 11.20 -4.07
CA GLN A 202 -16.57 10.00 -4.79
C GLN A 202 -16.24 8.88 -3.82
N VAL A 203 -16.53 7.64 -4.24
CA VAL A 203 -16.18 6.42 -3.51
C VAL A 203 -15.37 5.51 -4.43
N LYS A 204 -14.17 5.16 -4.00
CA LYS A 204 -13.27 4.22 -4.69
C LYS A 204 -13.25 2.91 -3.93
N LEU A 205 -13.43 1.80 -4.64
CA LEU A 205 -13.32 0.45 -4.13
C LEU A 205 -12.26 -0.28 -4.95
N MET A 206 -11.33 -0.95 -4.30
CA MET A 206 -10.31 -1.77 -4.94
C MET A 206 -10.16 -3.09 -4.19
N TRP A 207 -10.06 -4.19 -4.91
CA TRP A 207 -9.74 -5.50 -4.38
C TRP A 207 -8.47 -5.97 -5.06
N GLU A 208 -7.46 -6.34 -4.28
CA GLU A 208 -6.24 -6.98 -4.78
C GLU A 208 -6.10 -8.36 -4.13
N GLY A 209 -5.80 -9.38 -4.94
CA GLY A 209 -5.69 -10.76 -4.51
C GLY A 209 -4.46 -11.42 -5.12
N LYS A 210 -3.68 -12.11 -4.30
CA LYS A 210 -2.55 -12.95 -4.73
C LYS A 210 -3.00 -14.40 -4.76
N PHE A 211 -2.90 -15.02 -5.93
CA PHE A 211 -3.16 -16.45 -6.13
C PHE A 211 -1.96 -17.10 -6.83
N LYS A 212 -1.17 -17.87 -6.08
CA LYS A 212 0.10 -18.46 -6.53
C LYS A 212 1.04 -17.41 -7.13
N GLU A 213 1.17 -17.37 -8.45
CA GLU A 213 2.02 -16.45 -9.22
C GLU A 213 1.22 -15.35 -9.93
N PHE A 214 -0.11 -15.37 -9.79
CA PHE A 214 -1.00 -14.34 -10.31
C PHE A 214 -1.32 -13.31 -9.24
N LEU A 215 -1.25 -12.05 -9.63
CA LEU A 215 -1.79 -10.92 -8.89
C LEU A 215 -3.00 -10.40 -9.66
N VAL A 216 -4.17 -10.44 -9.03
CA VAL A 216 -5.42 -9.93 -9.60
C VAL A 216 -5.80 -8.67 -8.84
N SER A 217 -6.12 -7.61 -9.57
CA SER A 217 -6.61 -6.36 -9.03
C SER A 217 -7.91 -5.99 -9.74
N ALA A 218 -8.96 -5.69 -9.00
CA ALA A 218 -10.24 -5.24 -9.54
C ALA A 218 -10.64 -3.96 -8.81
N GLY A 219 -11.06 -2.93 -9.53
CA GLY A 219 -11.41 -1.65 -8.93
C GLY A 219 -12.61 -0.99 -9.59
N ALA A 220 -13.30 -0.16 -8.82
CA ALA A 220 -14.41 0.67 -9.26
C ALA A 220 -14.36 2.04 -8.58
N GLU A 221 -14.71 3.08 -9.33
CA GLU A 221 -14.85 4.47 -8.88
C GLU A 221 -16.29 4.91 -9.12
N LEU A 222 -16.97 5.29 -8.04
CA LEU A 222 -18.37 5.72 -8.02
C LEU A 222 -18.44 7.22 -7.71
N GLN A 223 -19.27 7.94 -8.45
CA GLN A 223 -19.56 9.35 -8.26
C GLN A 223 -20.96 9.51 -7.67
N LEU A 224 -21.07 10.20 -6.53
CA LEU A 224 -22.33 10.36 -5.76
C LEU A 224 -22.95 11.76 -5.88
N LYS A 225 -22.51 12.58 -6.84
CA LYS A 225 -22.97 13.98 -7.00
C LYS A 225 -24.44 14.10 -7.44
N SER A 226 -24.95 13.05 -8.09
CA SER A 226 -26.30 12.96 -8.63
C SER A 226 -27.17 12.03 -7.74
N PRO A 227 -28.51 12.20 -7.74
CA PRO A 227 -29.40 11.32 -6.97
C PRO A 227 -29.32 9.83 -7.36
N THR A 228 -28.79 9.53 -8.54
CA THR A 228 -28.40 8.19 -8.96
C THR A 228 -26.88 8.08 -8.97
N PRO A 229 -26.28 7.10 -8.26
CA PRO A 229 -24.83 6.91 -8.27
C PRO A 229 -24.36 6.49 -9.66
N GLU A 230 -23.32 7.16 -10.17
CA GLU A 230 -22.75 6.87 -11.48
C GLU A 230 -21.41 6.14 -11.34
N VAL A 231 -21.21 5.07 -12.11
CA VAL A 231 -19.92 4.38 -12.19
C VAL A 231 -19.03 5.16 -13.16
N LYS A 232 -18.03 5.85 -12.61
CA LYS A 232 -17.09 6.66 -13.40
C LYS A 232 -16.00 5.80 -14.05
N ARG A 233 -15.51 4.79 -13.32
CA ARG A 233 -14.47 3.86 -13.79
C ARG A 233 -14.68 2.48 -13.20
N CYS A 234 -14.42 1.44 -13.96
CA CYS A 234 -14.27 0.08 -13.45
C CYS A 234 -13.24 -0.67 -14.29
N GLY A 235 -12.42 -1.49 -13.66
CA GLY A 235 -11.34 -2.16 -14.37
C GLY A 235 -10.81 -3.35 -13.61
N ILE A 236 -10.18 -4.25 -14.36
CA ILE A 236 -9.57 -5.48 -13.84
C ILE A 236 -8.17 -5.57 -14.42
N GLN A 237 -7.18 -5.78 -13.56
CA GLN A 237 -5.81 -6.00 -13.93
C GLN A 237 -5.37 -7.39 -13.47
N LEU A 238 -4.82 -8.16 -14.40
CA LEU A 238 -4.12 -9.40 -14.09
C LEU A 238 -2.63 -9.19 -14.34
N GLN A 239 -1.81 -9.58 -13.38
CA GLN A 239 -0.36 -9.56 -13.48
C GLN A 239 0.19 -10.94 -13.19
N TYR A 240 1.08 -11.40 -14.05
CA TYR A 240 1.85 -12.62 -13.92
C TYR A 240 3.34 -12.28 -14.09
N SER A 241 4.18 -12.76 -13.17
CA SER A 241 5.63 -12.59 -13.27
C SER A 241 6.33 -13.88 -12.86
N SER A 242 7.18 -14.39 -13.75
CA SER A 242 8.02 -15.58 -13.56
C SER A 242 9.51 -15.27 -13.61
#